data_AF-A0A9D0KLB8-F1
#
_entry.id   AF-A0A9D0KLB8-F1
#
_cell.length_a   1.000
_cell.length_b   1.000
_cell.length_c   1.000
_cell.angle_alpha   90.00
_cell.angle_beta   90.00
_cell.angle_gamma   90.00
#
_symmetry.space_group_name_H-M   'P 1'
#
loop_
_entity.id
_entity.type
_entity.pdbx_description
1 polymer ?
#
loop_
_entity_poly.entity_id
_entity_poly.type
_entity_poly.pdbx_seq_one_letter_code
_entity_poly.pdbx_strand_id
1 'polypeptide(L)'
;MKRWILIVVVLVLVASAGTVVAAPAVDDDLPPVTEDEQAGERAGCESGAPLHPGVERLARRYGVPYKKVLDAFCGGYGLGEIALALRLNNCLNNGGLNNGKAWQTLLEMRQQGVGWGQVMLAVVTAKAVGDEDVTPDSLLRQRADGMEWGKIWQGLGLIGNGRGHKPASVTDEGSAQQGHPPRGNAGRAHGRGQGQGLGLKDQ
;
A
#
# COMPACT_ATOMS: atom_id res chain seq x y z
N MET A 1 17.94 15.23 -51.99
CA MET A 1 17.19 16.42 -51.50
C MET A 1 16.55 16.23 -50.11
N LYS A 2 17.13 15.42 -49.21
CA LYS A 2 16.54 15.18 -47.86
C LYS A 2 17.51 15.46 -46.70
N ARG A 3 18.78 15.77 -47.02
CA ARG A 3 19.83 16.12 -46.04
C ARG A 3 19.91 17.62 -45.72
N TRP A 4 19.33 18.47 -46.57
CA TRP A 4 19.31 19.93 -46.36
C TRP A 4 18.16 20.38 -45.44
N ILE A 5 17.08 19.61 -45.36
CA ILE A 5 15.91 19.92 -44.52
C ILE A 5 16.23 19.74 -43.02
N LEU A 6 17.10 18.78 -42.67
CA LEU A 6 17.47 18.55 -41.27
C LEU A 6 18.36 19.65 -40.68
N ILE A 7 19.20 20.31 -41.50
CA ILE A 7 20.05 21.42 -41.03
C ILE A 7 19.22 22.68 -40.80
N VAL A 8 18.22 22.95 -41.65
CA VAL A 8 17.35 24.12 -41.52
C VAL A 8 16.42 24.01 -40.30
N VAL A 9 15.91 22.82 -39.99
CA VAL A 9 15.03 22.63 -38.82
C VAL A 9 15.80 22.72 -37.49
N VAL A 10 17.06 22.28 -37.45
CA VAL A 10 17.92 22.43 -36.26
C VAL A 10 18.31 23.90 -36.03
N LEU A 11 18.48 24.69 -37.09
CA LEU A 11 18.80 26.12 -36.99
C LEU A 11 17.62 27.01 -36.57
N VAL A 12 16.37 26.58 -36.82
CA VAL A 12 15.16 27.37 -36.46
C VAL A 12 14.76 27.23 -34.98
N LEU A 13 15.25 26.21 -34.26
CA LEU A 13 14.87 25.98 -32.86
C LEU A 13 15.74 26.72 -31.81
N VAL A 14 16.79 27.45 -32.21
CA VAL A 14 17.73 28.11 -31.28
C VAL A 14 17.38 29.58 -30.99
N ALA A 15 16.34 30.15 -31.62
CA ALA A 15 15.99 31.57 -31.45
C ALA A 15 14.77 31.79 -30.55
N SER A 16 14.87 31.45 -29.27
CA SER A 16 13.99 32.05 -28.24
C SER A 16 14.73 32.28 -26.94
N ALA A 17 15.83 33.04 -27.01
CA ALA A 17 16.35 33.75 -25.85
C ALA A 17 15.46 34.99 -25.64
N GLY A 18 14.38 34.82 -24.89
CA GLY A 18 13.67 35.96 -24.30
C GLY A 18 14.58 36.60 -23.25
N THR A 19 14.92 37.87 -23.41
CA THR A 19 15.61 38.65 -22.39
C THR A 19 14.66 38.84 -21.20
N VAL A 20 14.97 38.19 -20.08
CA VAL A 20 14.37 38.50 -18.78
C VAL A 20 14.95 39.84 -18.33
N VAL A 21 14.15 40.90 -18.34
CA VAL A 21 14.49 42.16 -17.69
C VAL A 21 14.35 41.95 -16.19
N ALA A 22 15.46 42.02 -15.46
CA ALA A 22 15.47 42.06 -14.01
C ALA A 22 14.70 43.31 -13.55
N ALA A 23 13.68 43.10 -12.71
CA ALA A 23 13.08 44.17 -11.93
C ALA A 23 14.14 44.73 -10.95
N PRO A 24 14.11 46.03 -10.62
CA PRO A 24 15.04 46.59 -9.64
C PRO A 24 14.85 45.89 -8.30
N ALA A 25 15.98 45.53 -7.68
CA ALA A 25 16.04 44.95 -6.36
C ALA A 25 15.29 45.86 -5.37
N VAL A 26 14.20 45.35 -4.85
CA VAL A 26 13.67 45.82 -3.57
C VAL A 26 14.55 45.14 -2.54
N ASP A 27 15.36 45.92 -1.83
CA ASP A 27 16.12 45.48 -0.66
C ASP A 27 15.12 45.08 0.45
N ASP A 28 14.55 43.89 0.32
CA ASP A 28 13.96 43.16 1.44
C ASP A 28 15.08 42.31 2.03
N ASP A 29 15.73 42.88 3.06
CA ASP A 29 16.67 42.24 3.97
C ASP A 29 15.94 41.16 4.81
N LEU A 30 15.33 40.18 4.12
CA LEU A 30 14.80 38.98 4.76
C LEU A 30 15.93 37.96 4.84
N PRO A 31 16.28 37.46 6.03
CA PRO A 31 17.28 36.41 6.17
C PRO A 31 16.83 35.18 5.35
N PRO A 32 17.79 34.40 4.80
CA PRO A 32 17.45 33.16 4.12
C PRO A 32 16.69 32.27 5.10
N VAL A 33 15.45 31.94 4.75
CA VAL A 33 14.64 30.98 5.51
C VAL A 33 15.30 29.62 5.30
N THR A 34 16.13 29.19 6.25
CA THR A 34 16.73 27.86 6.24
C THR A 34 15.61 26.86 6.47
N GLU A 35 15.36 25.99 5.50
CA GLU A 35 14.32 24.95 5.54
C GLU A 35 14.58 23.86 6.60
N ASP A 36 15.68 23.97 7.36
CA ASP A 36 16.17 22.96 8.30
C ASP A 36 15.66 23.10 9.76
N GLU A 37 14.76 24.05 10.08
CA GLU A 37 14.20 24.22 11.43
C GLU A 37 12.65 24.15 11.53
N GLN A 38 11.97 23.42 10.64
CA GLN A 38 10.51 23.23 10.74
C GLN A 38 10.08 21.91 11.41
N ALA A 39 11.01 21.25 12.09
CA ALA A 39 10.69 20.26 13.12
C ALA A 39 10.56 20.96 14.49
N GLY A 40 9.60 21.88 14.64
CA GLY A 40 9.45 22.61 15.91
C GLY A 40 8.07 23.22 16.13
N GLU A 41 7.56 24.00 15.18
CA GLU A 41 6.40 24.86 15.43
C GLU A 41 5.09 24.28 14.86
N ARG A 42 4.68 23.08 15.31
CA ARG A 42 3.31 22.60 15.02
C ARG A 42 2.34 23.13 16.06
N ALA A 43 1.29 23.81 15.59
CA ALA A 43 0.21 24.30 16.44
C ALA A 43 -0.35 23.18 17.34
N GLY A 44 -0.42 23.46 18.64
CA GLY A 44 -0.94 22.51 19.64
C GLY A 44 0.09 21.53 20.21
N CYS A 45 1.39 21.75 19.97
CA CYS A 45 2.49 21.01 20.62
C CYS A 45 3.06 21.72 21.85
N GLU A 46 2.60 22.93 22.13
CA GLU A 46 3.05 23.77 23.24
C GLU A 46 2.52 23.26 24.59
N SER A 47 3.30 23.50 25.66
CA SER A 47 2.88 23.17 27.03
C SER A 47 1.69 24.04 27.45
N GLY A 48 0.62 23.41 27.95
CA GLY A 48 -0.60 24.13 28.38
C GLY A 48 -1.58 24.47 27.26
N ALA A 49 -1.29 24.08 26.01
CA ALA A 49 -2.24 24.21 24.92
C ALA A 49 -3.54 23.42 25.18
N PRO A 50 -4.71 23.90 24.69
CA PRO A 50 -5.93 23.11 24.68
C PRO A 50 -5.73 21.75 24.00
N LEU A 51 -6.52 20.74 24.37
CA LEU A 51 -6.46 19.42 23.75
C LEU A 51 -6.63 19.51 22.22
N HIS A 52 -5.70 18.92 21.48
CA HIS A 52 -5.75 18.92 20.02
C HIS A 52 -6.90 18.00 19.55
N PRO A 53 -7.94 18.51 18.87
CA PRO A 53 -9.18 17.77 18.64
C PRO A 53 -8.98 16.51 17.79
N GLY A 54 -8.06 16.55 16.83
CA GLY A 54 -7.70 15.37 16.02
C GLY A 54 -6.99 14.27 16.81
N VAL A 55 -5.99 14.64 17.61
CA VAL A 55 -5.25 13.73 18.52
C VAL A 55 -6.22 13.11 19.52
N GLU A 56 -7.08 13.93 20.13
CA GLU A 56 -8.08 13.49 21.10
C GLU A 56 -9.06 12.46 20.49
N ARG A 57 -9.56 12.71 19.27
CA ARG A 57 -10.42 11.76 18.56
C ARG A 57 -9.71 10.43 18.29
N LEU A 58 -8.44 10.46 17.88
CA LEU A 58 -7.68 9.23 17.61
C LEU A 58 -7.39 8.46 18.90
N ALA A 59 -6.93 9.14 19.94
CA ALA A 59 -6.65 8.54 21.24
C ALA A 59 -7.88 7.83 21.81
N ARG A 60 -9.04 8.50 21.83
CA ARG A 60 -10.30 7.89 22.28
C ARG A 60 -10.74 6.72 21.41
N ARG A 61 -10.67 6.86 20.09
CA ARG A 61 -11.15 5.82 19.15
C ARG A 61 -10.39 4.51 19.27
N TYR A 62 -9.07 4.59 19.45
CA TYR A 62 -8.20 3.41 19.48
C TYR A 62 -7.76 3.00 20.88
N GLY A 63 -8.24 3.69 21.93
CA GLY A 63 -7.89 3.38 23.32
C GLY A 63 -6.41 3.57 23.64
N VAL A 64 -5.70 4.43 22.89
CA VAL A 64 -4.27 4.69 23.08
C VAL A 64 -4.04 5.96 23.90
N PRO A 65 -2.94 6.06 24.68
CA PRO A 65 -2.67 7.25 25.47
C PRO A 65 -2.58 8.51 24.61
N TYR A 66 -3.34 9.56 24.98
CA TYR A 66 -3.35 10.85 24.26
C TYR A 66 -1.94 11.38 24.03
N LYS A 67 -1.09 11.35 25.07
CA LYS A 67 0.30 11.80 24.99
C LYS A 67 1.08 11.09 23.88
N LYS A 68 0.88 9.79 23.66
CA LYS A 68 1.62 9.05 22.62
C LYS A 68 1.21 9.50 21.22
N VAL A 69 -0.08 9.75 21.00
CA VAL A 69 -0.60 10.27 19.73
C VAL A 69 -0.11 11.71 19.51
N LEU A 70 -0.08 12.52 20.57
CA LEU A 70 0.44 13.89 20.53
C LEU A 70 1.93 13.90 20.22
N ASP A 71 2.73 13.08 20.92
CA ASP A 71 4.17 12.95 20.70
C ASP A 71 4.47 12.58 19.23
N ALA A 72 3.68 11.69 18.63
CA ALA A 72 3.82 11.36 17.21
C ALA A 72 3.45 12.53 16.29
N PHE A 73 2.35 13.23 16.57
CA PHE A 73 1.94 14.40 15.78
C PHE A 73 3.00 15.50 15.82
N CYS A 74 3.50 15.83 17.00
CA CYS A 74 4.56 16.80 17.20
C CYS A 74 5.88 16.34 16.59
N GLY A 75 6.17 15.04 16.64
CA GLY A 75 7.38 14.42 16.10
C GLY A 75 7.45 14.30 14.57
N GLY A 76 6.46 14.78 13.81
CA GLY A 76 6.56 14.74 12.34
C GLY A 76 5.34 14.23 11.62
N TYR A 77 4.54 13.40 12.28
CA TYR A 77 3.57 12.55 11.59
C TYR A 77 2.24 13.25 11.38
N GLY A 78 1.68 13.13 10.18
CA GLY A 78 0.33 13.59 9.91
C GLY A 78 -0.72 12.77 10.67
N LEU A 79 -1.83 13.39 11.06
CA LEU A 79 -2.93 12.68 11.73
C LEU A 79 -3.49 11.52 10.89
N GLY A 80 -3.42 11.62 9.55
CA GLY A 80 -3.79 10.53 8.64
C GLY A 80 -2.83 9.33 8.72
N GLU A 81 -1.53 9.59 8.82
CA GLU A 81 -0.49 8.55 9.00
C GLU A 81 -0.68 7.86 10.35
N ILE A 82 -0.89 8.64 11.42
CA ILE A 82 -1.14 8.12 12.75
C ILE A 82 -2.43 7.30 12.78
N ALA A 83 -3.50 7.78 12.14
CA ALA A 83 -4.77 7.06 12.03
C ALA A 83 -4.63 5.73 11.31
N LEU A 84 -3.84 5.69 10.22
CA LEU A 84 -3.59 4.49 9.44
C LEU A 84 -2.76 3.47 10.24
N ALA A 85 -1.70 3.91 10.91
CA ALA A 85 -0.89 3.08 11.79
C ALA A 85 -1.73 2.45 12.92
N LEU A 86 -2.57 3.26 13.58
CA LEU A 86 -3.47 2.77 14.63
C LEU A 86 -4.47 1.75 14.10
N ARG A 87 -5.05 1.99 12.91
CA ARG A 87 -5.97 1.06 12.24
C ARG A 87 -5.30 -0.28 11.95
N LEU A 88 -4.10 -0.23 11.39
CA LEU A 88 -3.33 -1.42 11.04
C LEU A 88 -2.92 -2.22 12.29
N ASN A 89 -2.48 -1.52 13.33
CA ASN A 89 -2.18 -2.15 14.61
C ASN A 89 -3.41 -2.85 15.21
N ASN A 90 -4.58 -2.22 15.16
CA ASN A 90 -5.83 -2.84 15.61
C ASN A 90 -6.21 -4.06 14.76
N CYS A 91 -5.92 -4.05 13.45
CA CYS A 91 -6.09 -5.24 12.60
C CYS A 91 -5.21 -6.41 13.06
N LEU A 92 -4.04 -6.17 13.64
CA LEU A 92 -3.11 -7.19 14.15
C LEU A 92 -3.45 -7.69 15.57
N ASN A 93 -4.61 -7.34 16.14
CA ASN A 93 -5.00 -7.68 17.51
C ASN A 93 -3.93 -7.30 18.56
N ASN A 94 -3.19 -6.21 18.35
CA ASN A 94 -2.07 -5.76 19.20
C ASN A 94 -0.90 -6.77 19.37
N GLY A 95 -0.88 -7.89 18.65
CA GLY A 95 0.10 -8.98 18.82
C GLY A 95 1.16 -9.10 17.71
N GLY A 96 1.00 -8.40 16.58
CA GLY A 96 1.91 -8.55 15.44
C GLY A 96 3.20 -7.71 15.47
N LEU A 97 3.33 -6.81 16.45
CA LEU A 97 4.50 -5.95 16.66
C LEU A 97 4.62 -5.72 18.17
N ASN A 98 5.66 -6.25 18.79
CA ASN A 98 5.74 -6.45 20.23
C ASN A 98 5.52 -5.16 21.06
N ASN A 99 4.46 -5.16 21.88
CA ASN A 99 4.26 -4.40 23.12
C ASN A 99 4.53 -2.88 23.10
N GLY A 100 3.44 -2.10 23.14
CA GLY A 100 3.44 -0.67 23.51
C GLY A 100 3.92 0.31 22.42
N LYS A 101 4.70 -0.16 21.46
CA LYS A 101 5.16 0.62 20.30
C LYS A 101 4.59 0.17 18.96
N ALA A 102 3.76 -0.85 18.91
CA ALA A 102 3.31 -1.50 17.68
C ALA A 102 2.89 -0.55 16.54
N TRP A 103 2.00 0.40 16.81
CA TRP A 103 1.61 1.41 15.79
C TRP A 103 2.69 2.47 15.55
N GLN A 104 3.55 2.75 16.53
CA GLN A 104 4.69 3.65 16.37
C GLN A 104 5.76 3.01 15.47
N THR A 105 5.97 1.70 15.57
CA THR A 105 6.85 0.93 14.67
C THR A 105 6.38 1.02 13.22
N LEU A 106 5.06 1.00 12.97
CA LEU A 106 4.51 1.22 11.62
C LEU A 106 4.82 2.64 11.09
N LEU A 107 4.88 3.64 11.98
CA LEU A 107 5.28 5.01 11.62
C LEU A 107 6.79 5.14 11.41
N GLU A 108 7.61 4.40 12.16
CA GLU A 108 9.07 4.34 11.97
C GLU A 108 9.41 3.72 10.60
N MET A 109 8.70 2.68 10.16
CA MET A 109 8.85 2.11 8.81
C MET A 109 8.67 3.18 7.71
N ARG A 110 7.72 4.11 7.87
CA ARG A 110 7.55 5.24 6.95
C ARG A 110 8.78 6.14 6.95
N GLN A 111 9.34 6.48 8.12
CA GLN A 111 10.55 7.31 8.19
C GLN A 111 11.75 6.65 7.50
N GLN A 112 11.79 5.32 7.45
CA GLN A 112 12.79 4.54 6.70
C GLN A 112 12.53 4.50 5.18
N GLY A 113 11.53 5.22 4.67
CA GLY A 113 11.18 5.28 3.25
C GLY A 113 10.25 4.17 2.77
N VAL A 114 9.77 3.30 3.67
CA VAL A 114 8.81 2.26 3.30
C VAL A 114 7.44 2.90 3.06
N GLY A 115 6.94 2.83 1.83
CA GLY A 115 5.62 3.34 1.49
C GLY A 115 4.49 2.57 2.18
N TRP A 116 3.41 3.28 2.54
CA TRP A 116 2.23 2.70 3.20
C TRP A 116 1.65 1.47 2.50
N GLY A 117 1.72 1.40 1.16
CA GLY A 117 1.30 0.22 0.40
C GLY A 117 2.08 -1.04 0.77
N GLN A 118 3.41 -0.94 0.95
CA GLN A 118 4.24 -2.06 1.36
C GLN A 118 3.94 -2.45 2.82
N VAL A 119 3.79 -1.46 3.70
CA VAL A 119 3.43 -1.69 5.12
C VAL A 119 2.08 -2.40 5.22
N MET A 120 1.07 -1.97 4.47
CA MET A 120 -0.25 -2.60 4.42
C MET A 120 -0.17 -4.05 3.95
N LEU A 121 0.56 -4.32 2.86
CA LEU A 121 0.72 -5.69 2.36
C LEU A 121 1.44 -6.57 3.37
N ALA A 122 2.51 -6.07 4.01
CA ALA A 122 3.24 -6.79 5.05
C ALA A 122 2.32 -7.14 6.24
N VAL A 123 1.57 -6.16 6.75
CA VAL A 123 0.64 -6.33 7.88
C VAL A 123 -0.48 -7.32 7.55
N VAL A 124 -1.11 -7.19 6.38
CA VAL A 124 -2.19 -8.09 5.97
C VAL A 124 -1.68 -9.50 5.71
N THR A 125 -0.48 -9.63 5.15
CA THR A 125 0.17 -10.93 4.91
C THR A 125 0.50 -11.62 6.23
N ALA A 126 1.18 -10.93 7.16
CA ALA A 126 1.49 -11.46 8.49
C ALA A 126 0.22 -11.94 9.20
N LYS A 127 -0.85 -11.13 9.17
CA LYS A 127 -2.15 -11.52 9.73
C LYS A 127 -2.76 -12.75 9.05
N ALA A 128 -2.68 -12.83 7.72
CA ALA A 128 -3.28 -13.91 6.95
C ALA A 128 -2.55 -15.25 7.19
N VAL A 129 -1.24 -15.21 7.36
CA VAL A 129 -0.43 -16.37 7.71
C VAL A 129 -0.70 -16.80 9.17
N GLY A 130 -0.79 -15.84 10.09
CA GLY A 130 -1.07 -16.11 11.50
C GLY A 130 0.06 -16.82 12.24
N ASP A 131 1.26 -16.83 11.65
CA ASP A 131 2.49 -17.38 12.23
C ASP A 131 3.29 -16.24 12.89
N GLU A 132 3.77 -16.47 14.10
CA GLU A 132 4.52 -15.49 14.90
C GLU A 132 5.88 -15.12 14.29
N ASP A 133 6.49 -16.03 13.53
CA ASP A 133 7.77 -15.81 12.86
C ASP A 133 7.60 -14.95 11.59
N VAL A 134 6.37 -14.88 11.05
CA VAL A 134 6.04 -14.09 9.86
C VAL A 134 5.58 -12.69 10.27
N THR A 135 6.55 -11.84 10.60
CA THR A 135 6.31 -10.45 11.01
C THR A 135 6.25 -9.49 9.81
N PRO A 136 5.55 -8.34 9.93
CA PRO A 136 5.58 -7.31 8.89
C PRO A 136 7.00 -6.84 8.54
N ASP A 137 7.86 -6.75 9.55
CA ASP A 137 9.25 -6.34 9.42
C ASP A 137 10.09 -7.37 8.62
N SER A 138 9.92 -8.67 8.86
CA SER A 138 10.61 -9.71 8.07
C SER A 138 10.17 -9.74 6.60
N LEU A 139 8.89 -9.48 6.34
CA LEU A 139 8.35 -9.36 4.98
C LEU A 139 8.88 -8.12 4.25
N LEU A 140 9.02 -7.01 4.96
CA LEU A 140 9.59 -5.77 4.39
C LEU A 140 11.10 -5.90 4.13
N ARG A 141 11.85 -6.65 4.94
CA ARG A 141 13.25 -6.98 4.63
C ARG A 141 13.38 -7.76 3.33
N GLN A 142 12.54 -8.78 3.12
CA GLN A 142 12.52 -9.52 1.84
C GLN A 142 12.23 -8.59 0.64
N ARG A 143 11.35 -7.59 0.82
CA ARG A 143 11.12 -6.55 -0.20
C ARG A 143 12.34 -5.68 -0.43
N ALA A 144 13.06 -5.29 0.62
CA ALA A 144 14.30 -4.53 0.52
C ALA A 144 15.42 -5.33 -0.18
N ASP A 145 15.44 -6.66 -0.01
CA ASP A 145 16.35 -7.59 -0.68
C ASP A 145 15.97 -7.88 -2.15
N GLY A 146 14.92 -7.21 -2.67
CA GLY A 146 14.49 -7.32 -4.07
C GLY A 146 13.49 -8.42 -4.35
N MET A 147 13.02 -9.17 -3.35
CA MET A 147 11.97 -10.18 -3.57
C MET A 147 10.64 -9.53 -3.91
N GLU A 148 9.91 -10.04 -4.90
CA GLU A 148 8.58 -9.56 -5.24
C GLU A 148 7.50 -10.15 -4.33
N TRP A 149 6.43 -9.40 -4.07
CA TRP A 149 5.29 -9.88 -3.28
C TRP A 149 4.74 -11.21 -3.79
N GLY A 150 4.69 -11.42 -5.11
CA GLY A 150 4.28 -12.70 -5.68
C GLY A 150 5.16 -13.87 -5.24
N LYS A 151 6.48 -13.66 -5.14
CA LYS A 151 7.43 -14.69 -4.65
C LYS A 151 7.31 -14.90 -3.16
N ILE A 152 7.14 -13.83 -2.39
CA ILE A 152 6.88 -13.91 -0.94
C ILE A 152 5.60 -14.72 -0.69
N TRP A 153 4.50 -14.39 -1.37
CA TRP A 153 3.22 -15.09 -1.22
C TRP A 153 3.24 -16.53 -1.75
N GLN A 154 4.02 -16.82 -2.80
CA GLN A 154 4.26 -18.21 -3.23
C GLN A 154 5.01 -19.00 -2.15
N GLY A 155 6.07 -18.43 -1.57
CA GLY A 155 6.85 -19.04 -0.50
C GLY A 155 6.02 -19.31 0.76
N LEU A 156 5.08 -18.42 1.07
CA LEU A 156 4.13 -18.56 2.19
C LEU A 156 2.92 -19.44 1.87
N GLY A 157 2.80 -19.98 0.65
CA GLY A 157 1.65 -20.80 0.24
C GLY A 157 0.32 -20.03 0.13
N LEU A 158 0.36 -18.70 0.11
CA LEU A 158 -0.83 -17.84 0.00
C LEU A 158 -1.35 -17.78 -1.44
N ILE A 159 -0.49 -18.03 -2.43
CA ILE A 159 -0.87 -18.16 -3.83
C ILE A 159 -0.19 -19.37 -4.48
N GLY A 160 -0.86 -20.02 -5.43
CA GLY A 160 -0.29 -21.15 -6.16
C GLY A 160 0.81 -20.75 -7.14
N ASN A 161 1.70 -21.70 -7.45
CA ASN A 161 2.61 -21.58 -8.59
C ASN A 161 1.76 -21.70 -9.86
N GLY A 162 1.70 -20.64 -10.67
CA GLY A 162 0.82 -20.55 -11.84
C GLY A 162 0.79 -21.86 -12.63
N ARG A 163 -0.42 -22.28 -13.04
CA ARG A 163 -0.65 -23.51 -13.82
C ARG A 163 0.46 -23.67 -14.85
N GLY A 164 1.24 -24.73 -14.73
CA GLY A 164 2.27 -25.08 -15.70
C GLY A 164 1.68 -24.95 -17.10
N HIS A 165 2.46 -24.38 -18.01
CA HIS A 165 2.17 -24.43 -19.44
C HIS A 165 1.77 -25.87 -19.77
N LYS A 166 0.49 -26.09 -20.08
CA LYS A 166 0.06 -27.38 -20.62
C LYS A 166 0.83 -27.48 -21.94
N PRO A 167 1.83 -28.37 -22.09
CA PRO A 167 2.42 -28.56 -23.40
C PRO A 167 1.28 -28.92 -24.34
N ALA A 168 1.29 -28.33 -25.54
CA ALA A 168 0.33 -28.60 -26.58
C ALA A 168 0.08 -30.11 -26.61
N SER A 169 -1.16 -30.51 -26.38
CA SER A 169 -1.57 -31.90 -26.46
C SER A 169 -1.25 -32.38 -27.86
N VAL A 170 -0.14 -33.09 -27.99
CA VAL A 170 0.15 -33.97 -29.11
C VAL A 170 -1.00 -34.96 -29.14
N THR A 171 -1.77 -34.92 -30.22
CA THR A 171 -2.75 -35.94 -30.55
C THR A 171 -2.00 -37.26 -30.70
N ASP A 172 -2.26 -38.20 -29.80
CA ASP A 172 -1.94 -39.60 -30.05
C ASP A 172 -3.25 -40.39 -29.86
N GLU A 173 -3.74 -40.88 -30.99
CA GLU A 173 -4.83 -41.83 -31.07
C GLU A 173 -4.30 -43.20 -30.66
N GLY A 174 -4.66 -43.67 -29.46
CA GLY A 174 -4.15 -44.97 -29.01
C GLY A 174 -4.77 -45.53 -27.74
N SER A 175 -5.87 -46.27 -27.92
CA SER A 175 -6.27 -47.44 -27.13
C SER A 175 -6.92 -47.26 -25.75
N ALA A 176 -8.02 -48.00 -25.61
CA ALA A 176 -9.02 -47.94 -24.56
C ALA A 176 -8.67 -48.74 -23.29
N GLN A 177 -9.42 -48.41 -22.22
CA GLN A 177 -9.96 -49.30 -21.17
C GLN A 177 -9.09 -49.65 -19.95
N GLN A 178 -9.28 -48.92 -18.84
CA GLN A 178 -10.20 -49.26 -17.71
C GLN A 178 -9.83 -48.43 -16.46
N GLY A 179 -10.70 -47.50 -16.06
CA GLY A 179 -10.55 -46.69 -14.85
C GLY A 179 -11.73 -46.89 -13.89
N HIS A 180 -11.42 -47.30 -12.67
CA HIS A 180 -12.30 -47.15 -11.49
C HIS A 180 -12.48 -45.65 -11.19
N PRO A 181 -13.70 -45.15 -10.91
CA PRO A 181 -13.90 -43.72 -10.64
C PRO A 181 -13.68 -43.35 -9.16
N PRO A 182 -12.97 -42.26 -8.84
CA PRO A 182 -13.10 -41.60 -7.56
C PRO A 182 -14.31 -40.64 -7.54
N ARG A 183 -15.01 -40.65 -6.41
CA ARG A 183 -16.26 -39.93 -6.14
C ARG A 183 -15.95 -38.45 -5.81
N GLY A 184 -16.16 -37.56 -6.78
CA GLY A 184 -16.14 -36.10 -6.57
C GLY A 184 -17.54 -35.55 -6.31
N ASN A 185 -17.75 -34.95 -5.14
CA ASN A 185 -18.99 -34.23 -4.79
C ASN A 185 -18.97 -32.84 -5.45
N ALA A 186 -19.71 -32.68 -6.54
CA ALA A 186 -19.90 -31.41 -7.23
C ALA A 186 -21.05 -30.62 -6.56
N GLY A 187 -20.68 -29.56 -5.82
CA GLY A 187 -21.59 -28.48 -5.46
C GLY A 187 -22.06 -27.74 -6.72
N ARG A 188 -23.35 -27.91 -7.04
CA ARG A 188 -24.01 -27.49 -8.27
C ARG A 188 -24.52 -26.04 -8.14
N ALA A 189 -23.87 -25.10 -8.81
CA ALA A 189 -24.41 -23.77 -9.08
C ALA A 189 -25.08 -23.78 -10.47
N HIS A 190 -26.38 -23.54 -10.55
CA HIS A 190 -27.09 -23.31 -11.81
C HIS A 190 -27.66 -21.90 -11.86
N GLY A 191 -27.26 -21.15 -12.88
CA GLY A 191 -27.87 -19.90 -13.29
C GLY A 191 -28.77 -20.07 -14.51
N ARG A 192 -29.91 -19.34 -14.46
CA ARG A 192 -30.79 -18.80 -15.51
C ARG A 192 -31.40 -19.71 -16.59
N GLY A 193 -32.72 -19.85 -16.51
CA GLY A 193 -33.65 -19.13 -17.41
C GLY A 193 -34.33 -19.95 -18.52
N GLN A 194 -35.63 -20.19 -18.40
CA GLN A 194 -36.64 -20.03 -19.46
C GLN A 194 -38.04 -20.24 -18.90
N GLY A 195 -38.93 -19.28 -19.15
CA GLY A 195 -40.33 -19.35 -18.74
C GLY A 195 -41.18 -20.13 -19.75
N GLN A 196 -42.30 -20.66 -19.26
CA GLN A 196 -43.58 -20.76 -19.97
C GLN A 196 -44.67 -21.03 -18.92
N GLY A 197 -45.80 -20.32 -19.05
CA GLY A 197 -46.86 -20.27 -18.05
C GLY A 197 -47.93 -21.37 -18.16
N LEU A 198 -49.07 -21.04 -17.57
CA LEU A 198 -50.37 -21.75 -17.55
C LEU A 198 -50.49 -22.96 -16.61
N GLY A 199 -51.43 -22.88 -15.67
CA GLY A 199 -52.00 -24.06 -15.04
C GLY A 199 -52.58 -23.90 -13.63
N LEU A 200 -53.65 -23.11 -13.53
CA LEU A 200 -54.78 -23.28 -12.60
C LEU A 200 -54.90 -24.68 -11.96
N LYS A 201 -54.96 -24.77 -10.61
CA LYS A 201 -56.07 -25.42 -9.86
C LYS A 201 -55.85 -25.38 -8.35
N ASP A 202 -56.97 -25.12 -7.69
CA ASP A 202 -57.23 -25.02 -6.28
C ASP A 202 -56.93 -26.32 -5.51
N GLN A 203 -56.46 -26.15 -4.26
CA GLN A 203 -56.98 -26.80 -3.04
C GLN A 203 -56.25 -26.25 -1.82
#